data_AF-A0A0S3UI94-F1
#
_entry.id   AF-A0A0S3UI94-F1
#
_cell.length_a   1.000
_cell.length_b   1.000
_cell.length_c   1.000
_cell.angle_alpha   90.00
_cell.angle_beta   90.00
_cell.angle_gamma   90.00
#
_symmetry.space_group_name_H-M   'P 1'
#
loop_
_entity.id
_entity.type
_entity.pdbx_description
1 polymer ?
#
loop_
_entity_poly.entity_id
_entity_poly.type
_entity_poly.pdbx_seq_one_letter_code
_entity_poly.pdbx_strand_id
1 'polypeptide(L)'
;MIKIYGMKTCPDCVAVDEQVKGDSRYELIDIGEHVRFLKEFLRLRDNNAVFAEARAKGYAGIPCFVLEDGTVTLNAKDAGLQPNRSDAPTCNIDGSGC
;
A
#
# COMPACT_ATOMS: atom_id res chain seq x y z
N MET A 1 8.97 -7.33 -11.82
CA MET A 1 9.16 -6.36 -10.71
C MET A 1 7.81 -6.12 -10.06
N ILE A 2 7.75 -6.27 -8.75
CA ILE A 2 6.55 -6.03 -7.93
C ILE A 2 6.49 -4.53 -7.63
N LYS A 3 5.37 -3.88 -7.91
CA LYS A 3 5.17 -2.47 -7.56
C LYS A 3 4.49 -2.35 -6.22
N ILE A 4 4.96 -1.41 -5.40
CA ILE A 4 4.40 -1.13 -4.07
C ILE A 4 3.97 0.33 -4.05
N TYR A 5 2.67 0.57 -4.01
CA TYR A 5 2.13 1.92 -3.81
C TYR A 5 1.96 2.18 -2.31
N GLY A 6 2.56 3.27 -1.83
CA GLY A 6 2.55 3.65 -0.43
C GLY A 6 2.79 5.14 -0.23
N MET A 7 2.92 5.57 1.02
CA MET A 7 3.34 6.93 1.36
C MET A 7 4.16 6.92 2.65
N LYS A 8 5.12 7.85 2.77
CA LYS A 8 6.00 7.96 3.95
C LYS A 8 5.26 8.30 5.25
N THR A 9 4.07 8.86 5.15
CA THR A 9 3.20 9.17 6.29
C THR A 9 2.32 7.99 6.73
N CYS A 10 2.43 6.82 6.09
CA CYS A 10 1.73 5.60 6.46
C CYS A 10 2.71 4.64 7.17
N PRO A 11 2.52 4.35 8.48
CA PRO A 11 3.43 3.48 9.23
C PRO A 11 3.63 2.09 8.61
N ASP A 12 2.57 1.50 8.05
CA ASP A 12 2.65 0.20 7.36
C ASP A 12 3.49 0.26 6.09
N CYS A 13 3.42 1.37 5.34
CA CYS A 13 4.26 1.55 4.15
C CYS A 13 5.73 1.68 4.56
N VAL A 14 6.05 2.42 5.62
CA VAL A 14 7.42 2.55 6.12
C VAL A 14 8.02 1.21 6.52
N ALA A 15 7.23 0.35 7.18
CA ALA A 15 7.68 -1.00 7.54
C ALA A 15 7.94 -1.88 6.30
N VAL A 16 7.14 -1.73 5.24
CA VAL A 16 7.38 -2.40 3.95
C VAL A 16 8.64 -1.87 3.26
N ASP A 17 8.81 -0.55 3.19
CA ASP A 17 9.96 0.11 2.56
C ASP A 17 11.30 -0.40 3.17
N GLU A 18 11.36 -0.57 4.49
CA GLU A 18 12.55 -1.11 5.16
C GLU A 18 12.77 -2.61 4.86
N GLN A 19 11.71 -3.41 4.69
CA GLN A 19 11.85 -4.84 4.31
C GLN A 19 12.43 -5.03 2.91
N VAL A 20 12.13 -4.13 1.97
CA VAL A 20 12.53 -4.25 0.56
C VAL A 20 13.73 -3.39 0.18
N LYS A 21 14.36 -2.74 1.15
CA LYS A 21 15.47 -1.82 0.94
C LYS A 21 16.64 -2.50 0.24
N GLY A 22 16.96 -2.03 -0.96
CA GLY A 22 18.04 -2.59 -1.79
C GLY A 22 17.68 -3.87 -2.55
N ASP A 23 16.43 -4.33 -2.47
CA ASP A 23 15.93 -5.47 -3.24
C ASP A 23 15.36 -5.00 -4.58
N SER A 24 16.03 -5.34 -5.67
CA SER A 24 15.65 -4.94 -7.04
C SER A 24 14.38 -5.63 -7.56
N ARG A 25 13.80 -6.58 -6.82
CA ARG A 25 12.51 -7.17 -7.18
C ARG A 25 11.35 -6.20 -6.97
N TYR A 26 11.53 -5.17 -6.14
CA TYR A 26 10.47 -4.24 -5.76
C TYR A 26 10.71 -2.82 -6.29
N GLU A 27 9.62 -2.18 -6.71
CA GLU A 27 9.56 -0.76 -7.06
C GLU A 27 8.66 -0.05 -6.04
N LEU A 28 9.23 0.86 -5.25
CA LEU A 28 8.48 1.69 -4.31
C LEU A 28 7.94 2.94 -5.04
N ILE A 29 6.62 3.15 -4.95
CA ILE A 29 5.92 4.28 -5.57
C ILE A 29 5.26 5.08 -4.46
N ASP A 30 5.86 6.23 -4.13
CA ASP A 30 5.28 7.17 -3.17
C ASP A 30 4.16 7.99 -3.82
N ILE A 31 2.91 7.65 -3.48
CA ILE A 31 1.73 8.33 -4.04
C ILE A 31 1.59 9.77 -3.53
N GLY A 32 2.30 10.13 -2.45
CA GLY A 32 2.36 11.49 -1.92
C GLY A 32 3.39 12.39 -2.61
N GLU A 33 4.34 11.81 -3.36
CA GLU A 33 5.44 12.56 -3.98
C GLU A 33 4.97 13.42 -5.17
N HIS A 34 4.07 12.90 -5.99
CA HIS A 34 3.56 13.63 -7.16
C HIS A 34 2.16 13.16 -7.56
N VAL A 35 1.32 14.09 -8.01
CA VAL A 35 -0.06 13.81 -8.48
C VAL A 35 -0.16 12.76 -9.59
N ARG A 36 0.92 12.48 -10.33
CA ARG A 36 0.91 11.44 -11.37
C ARG A 36 0.80 10.04 -10.77
N PHE A 37 1.53 9.79 -9.68
CA PHE A 37 1.52 8.52 -8.95
C PHE A 37 0.21 8.36 -8.19
N LEU A 38 -0.29 9.46 -7.60
CA LEU A 38 -1.63 9.47 -7.02
C LEU A 38 -2.71 9.11 -8.06
N LYS A 39 -2.69 9.73 -9.25
CA LYS A 39 -3.67 9.44 -10.32
C LYS A 39 -3.58 7.99 -10.82
N GLU A 40 -2.37 7.46 -10.95
CA GLU A 40 -2.13 6.06 -11.30
C GLU A 40 -2.75 5.13 -10.24
N PHE A 41 -2.45 5.38 -8.96
CA PHE A 41 -2.99 4.62 -7.84
C PHE A 41 -4.52 4.74 -7.75
N LEU A 42 -5.09 5.93 -7.88
CA LEU A 42 -6.55 6.13 -7.85
C LEU A 42 -7.25 5.34 -8.96
N ARG A 43 -6.68 5.32 -10.17
CA ARG A 43 -7.23 4.52 -11.27
C ARG A 43 -7.22 3.03 -10.96
N LEU A 44 -6.16 2.53 -10.30
CA LEU A 44 -6.09 1.15 -9.83
C LEU A 44 -7.11 0.88 -8.70
N ARG A 45 -7.09 1.73 -7.67
CA ARG A 45 -7.91 1.63 -6.46
C ARG A 45 -9.39 1.66 -6.76
N ASP A 46 -9.83 2.58 -7.61
CA ASP A 46 -11.26 2.82 -7.82
C ASP A 46 -11.89 1.78 -8.76
N ASN A 47 -11.09 1.03 -9.52
CA ASN A 47 -11.57 0.04 -10.50
C ASN A 47 -11.27 -1.43 -10.11
N ASN A 48 -10.64 -1.69 -8.95
CA ASN A 48 -10.33 -3.04 -8.50
C ASN A 48 -11.15 -3.42 -7.25
N ALA A 49 -11.71 -4.64 -7.26
CA ALA A 49 -12.57 -5.16 -6.19
C ALA A 49 -11.83 -5.41 -4.87
N VAL A 50 -10.51 -5.65 -4.91
CA VAL A 50 -9.66 -5.84 -3.72
C VAL A 50 -9.74 -4.64 -2.76
N PHE A 51 -10.01 -3.45 -3.27
CA PHE A 51 -10.15 -2.24 -2.46
C PHE A 51 -11.58 -1.98 -1.97
N ALA A 52 -12.56 -2.84 -2.27
CA ALA A 52 -13.96 -2.57 -1.92
C ALA A 52 -14.16 -2.34 -0.42
N GLU A 53 -13.57 -3.20 0.42
CA GLU A 53 -13.63 -3.06 1.88
C GLU A 53 -12.87 -1.82 2.37
N ALA A 54 -11.67 -1.59 1.83
CA ALA A 54 -10.86 -0.41 2.17
C ALA A 54 -11.64 0.88 1.90
N ARG A 55 -12.23 1.01 0.70
CA ARG A 55 -13.08 2.17 0.34
C ARG A 55 -14.30 2.29 1.25
N ALA A 56 -14.98 1.19 1.55
CA ALA A 56 -16.15 1.20 2.42
C ALA A 56 -15.85 1.71 3.84
N LYS A 57 -14.63 1.46 4.34
CA LYS A 57 -14.15 1.91 5.64
C LYS A 57 -13.40 3.25 5.60
N GLY A 58 -13.33 3.91 4.43
CA GLY A 58 -12.61 5.18 4.26
C GLY A 58 -11.09 5.07 4.22
N TYR A 59 -10.53 3.87 4.07
CA TYR A 59 -9.09 3.66 3.94
C TYR A 59 -8.58 4.00 2.54
N ALA A 60 -7.33 4.47 2.48
CA ALA A 60 -6.63 4.65 1.22
C ALA A 60 -6.36 3.32 0.49
N GLY A 61 -6.16 2.22 1.23
CA GLY A 61 -5.80 0.91 0.68
C GLY A 61 -4.31 0.80 0.36
N ILE A 62 -3.44 1.29 1.25
CA ILE A 62 -1.99 1.19 1.14
C ILE A 62 -1.42 0.54 2.41
N PRO A 63 -0.27 -0.19 2.34
CA PRO A 63 0.48 -0.49 1.11
C PRO A 63 -0.31 -1.40 0.16
N CYS A 64 -0.19 -1.12 -1.14
CA CYS A 64 -0.81 -1.89 -2.21
C CYS A 64 0.27 -2.51 -3.08
N PHE A 65 0.14 -3.79 -3.38
CA PHE A 65 1.11 -4.57 -4.13
C PHE A 65 0.53 -4.95 -5.49
N VAL A 66 1.28 -4.68 -6.56
CA VAL A 66 1.02 -5.20 -7.91
C VAL A 66 2.11 -6.20 -8.23
N LEU A 67 1.73 -7.47 -8.27
CA LEU A 67 2.62 -8.59 -8.53
C LEU A 67 3.06 -8.60 -10.01
N GLU A 68 4.05 -9.44 -10.32
CA GLU A 68 4.65 -9.48 -11.66
C GLU A 68 3.67 -9.91 -12.77
N ASP A 69 2.64 -10.68 -12.40
CA ASP A 69 1.56 -11.12 -13.29
C ASP A 69 0.42 -10.10 -13.44
N GLY A 70 0.53 -8.94 -12.77
CA GLY A 70 -0.49 -7.90 -12.73
C GLY A 70 -1.56 -8.10 -11.66
N THR A 71 -1.48 -9.16 -10.85
CA THR A 71 -2.37 -9.37 -9.70
C THR A 71 -2.19 -8.24 -8.69
N VAL A 72 -3.29 -7.70 -8.19
CA VAL A 72 -3.31 -6.63 -7.18
C VAL A 72 -3.74 -7.20 -5.85
N THR A 73 -3.02 -6.88 -4.78
CA THR A 73 -3.31 -7.36 -3.42
C THR A 73 -2.95 -6.30 -2.38
N LEU A 74 -3.62 -6.34 -1.23
CA LEU A 74 -3.29 -5.54 -0.04
C LEU A 74 -2.58 -6.39 1.04
N ASN A 75 -2.32 -7.66 0.76
CA ASN A 75 -1.68 -8.58 1.69
C ASN A 75 -0.19 -8.69 1.37
N ALA A 76 0.66 -8.23 2.29
CA ALA A 76 2.11 -8.25 2.16
C ALA A 76 2.67 -9.66 1.89
N LYS A 77 2.02 -10.71 2.41
CA LYS A 77 2.47 -12.10 2.20
C LYS A 77 2.43 -12.53 0.74
N ASP A 78 1.44 -12.06 0.00
CA ASP A 78 1.28 -12.38 -1.43
C ASP A 78 2.41 -11.75 -2.26
N ALA A 79 2.99 -10.65 -1.76
CA ALA A 79 4.19 -10.01 -2.32
C ALA A 79 5.50 -10.62 -1.81
N GLY A 80 5.47 -11.70 -1.01
CA GLY A 80 6.66 -12.32 -0.43
C GLY A 80 7.25 -11.57 0.76
N LEU A 81 6.48 -10.69 1.40
CA LEU A 81 6.90 -9.88 2.54
C LEU A 81 6.26 -10.38 3.84
N GLN A 82 6.90 -10.05 4.97
CA GLN A 82 6.32 -10.37 6.26
C GLN A 82 5.17 -9.41 6.55
N PRO A 83 4.05 -9.89 7.13
CA PRO A 83 3.00 -9.01 7.60
C PRO A 83 3.58 -8.09 8.66
N ASN A 84 3.36 -6.79 8.52
CA ASN A 84 3.79 -5.84 9.52
C ASN A 84 3.04 -6.12 10.82
N ARG A 85 3.76 -6.23 11.93
CA ARG A 85 3.19 -6.04 13.26
C ARG A 85 3.48 -4.59 13.62
N SER A 86 2.72 -3.65 13.07
CA SER A 86 2.86 -2.25 13.46
C SER A 86 2.10 -2.05 14.76
N ASP A 87 2.81 -1.79 15.87
CA ASP A 87 2.21 -1.24 17.10
C ASP A 87 1.93 0.29 16.93
N ALA A 88 1.94 0.79 15.69
CA ALA A 88 1.69 2.18 15.36
C ALA A 88 0.18 2.47 15.39
N PRO A 89 -0.22 3.68 15.83
CA PRO A 89 -1.63 4.06 15.85
C PRO A 89 -2.24 4.00 14.46
N THR A 90 -3.46 3.47 14.36
CA THR A 90 -4.17 3.38 13.08
C THR A 90 -4.70 4.75 12.68
N CYS A 91 -4.66 5.07 11.38
CA CYS A 91 -5.07 6.37 10.86
C CYS A 91 -6.49 6.34 10.28
N ASN A 92 -7.49 5.95 11.09
CA ASN A 92 -8.88 5.97 10.64
C ASN A 92 -9.37 7.41 10.47
N ILE A 93 -10.24 7.65 9.48
CA ILE A 93 -10.81 8.99 9.20
C ILE A 93 -11.65 9.50 10.38
N ASP A 94 -12.29 8.60 11.11
CA ASP A 94 -13.10 8.92 12.30
C ASP A 94 -12.26 9.07 13.58
N GLY A 95 -10.93 8.95 13.49
CA GLY A 95 -10.02 9.02 14.62
C GLY A 95 -10.06 7.80 15.55
N SER A 96 -10.77 6.73 15.20
CA SER A 96 -10.74 5.48 15.96
C SER A 96 -9.45 4.69 15.71
N GLY A 97 -9.09 3.81 16.66
CA GLY A 97 -7.90 2.96 16.58
C GLY A 97 -6.56 3.66 16.87
N CYS A 98 -6.64 4.76 17.62
CA CYS A 98 -5.61 5.22 18.56
C CYS A 98 -5.90 4.64 19.95
#